data_AF-A0A2N2JRB8-F1
#
_entry.id   AF-A0A2N2JRB8-F1
#
_cell.length_a   1.000
_cell.length_b   1.000
_cell.length_c   1.000
_cell.angle_alpha   90.00
_cell.angle_beta   90.00
_cell.angle_gamma   90.00
#
_symmetry.space_group_name_H-M   'P 1'
#
loop_
_entity.id
_entity.type
_entity.pdbx_description
1 polymer ?
#
loop_
_entity_poly.entity_id
_entity_poly.type
_entity_poly.pdbx_seq_one_letter_code
_entity_poly.pdbx_strand_id
1 'polypeptide(L)'
;TGRISPDMILRAFALGAPLVLIGGCHPPGDCHYIDGNIQCEEMVEKLKKKALPEAGIDPGRLRLEWISSAEGAVFQKVVKEMDEQLAKMKKEQRA
;
A
#
# COMPACT_ATOMS: atom_id res chain seq x y z
N THR A 1 9.10 5.40 -6.14
CA THR A 1 8.61 4.16 -5.49
C THR A 1 9.45 2.93 -5.74
N GLY A 2 10.31 2.86 -6.77
CA GLY A 2 11.12 1.66 -7.05
C GLY A 2 12.08 1.20 -5.93
N ARG A 3 12.27 1.98 -4.86
CA ARG A 3 13.05 1.56 -3.70
C ARG A 3 12.29 0.59 -2.78
N ILE A 4 10.97 0.58 -2.81
CA ILE A 4 10.15 -0.25 -1.92
C ILE A 4 10.37 -1.74 -2.26
N SER A 5 10.70 -2.55 -1.25
CA SER A 5 10.89 -3.99 -1.38
C SER A 5 9.83 -4.79 -0.60
N PRO A 6 9.61 -6.07 -0.94
CA PRO A 6 8.74 -6.97 -0.17
C PRO A 6 9.11 -7.02 1.33
N ASP A 7 10.40 -7.06 1.65
CA ASP A 7 10.87 -7.13 3.04
C ASP A 7 10.47 -5.92 3.86
N MET A 8 10.47 -4.72 3.27
CA MET A 8 10.01 -3.51 3.97
C MET A 8 8.53 -3.62 4.36
N ILE A 9 7.71 -4.16 3.45
CA ILE A 9 6.26 -4.32 3.64
C ILE A 9 5.98 -5.41 4.69
N LEU A 10 6.60 -6.57 4.55
CA LEU A 10 6.46 -7.68 5.49
C LEU A 10 6.96 -7.29 6.89
N ARG A 11 8.06 -6.53 6.97
CA ARG A 11 8.57 -6.02 8.24
C ARG A 11 7.59 -5.07 8.91
N ALA A 12 6.91 -4.20 8.15
CA ALA A 12 5.89 -3.32 8.71
C ALA A 12 4.75 -4.12 9.36
N PHE A 13 4.27 -5.17 8.69
CA PHE A 13 3.26 -6.06 9.26
C PHE A 13 3.78 -6.85 10.48
N ALA A 14 5.03 -7.35 10.43
CA ALA A 14 5.66 -8.04 11.55
C ALA A 14 5.83 -7.14 12.80
N LEU A 15 5.96 -5.82 12.60
CA LEU A 15 5.98 -4.83 13.68
C LEU A 15 4.58 -4.42 14.18
N GLY A 16 3.51 -5.05 13.66
CA GLY A 16 2.14 -4.83 14.12
C GLY A 16 1.38 -3.74 13.36
N ALA A 17 1.86 -3.28 12.20
CA ALA A 17 1.12 -2.31 11.39
C ALA A 17 -0.26 -2.89 10.97
N PRO A 18 -1.39 -2.23 11.28
CA PRO A 18 -2.71 -2.75 10.90
C PRO A 18 -2.97 -2.58 9.40
N LEU A 19 -2.47 -1.49 8.80
CA LEU A 19 -2.55 -1.18 7.37
C LEU A 19 -1.21 -0.60 6.91
N VAL A 20 -0.85 -0.79 5.64
CA VAL A 20 0.35 -0.23 5.00
C VAL A 20 -0.06 0.48 3.71
N LEU A 21 0.38 1.73 3.54
CA LEU A 21 0.19 2.53 2.32
C LEU A 21 1.53 2.70 1.59
N ILE A 22 1.53 2.44 0.28
CA ILE A 22 2.60 2.80 -0.63
C ILE A 22 2.06 3.89 -1.55
N GLY A 23 2.70 5.06 -1.56
CA GLY A 23 2.36 6.17 -2.46
C GLY A 23 3.46 6.40 -3.50
N GLY A 24 3.09 6.64 -4.75
CA GLY A 24 4.04 6.94 -5.83
C GLY A 24 3.49 7.85 -6.92
N CYS A 25 4.35 8.19 -7.88
CA CYS A 25 3.98 8.94 -9.09
C CYS A 25 3.12 8.09 -10.04
N HIS A 26 2.27 8.73 -10.85
CA HIS A 26 1.39 8.06 -11.81
C HIS A 26 2.15 7.27 -12.88
N PRO A 27 1.71 6.04 -13.20
CA PRO A 27 2.09 5.34 -14.41
C PRO A 27 1.10 5.61 -15.56
N PRO A 28 1.54 5.54 -16.84
CA PRO A 28 2.93 5.57 -17.29
C PRO A 28 3.47 7.01 -17.35
N GLY A 29 4.77 7.20 -17.09
CA GLY A 29 5.49 8.42 -17.50
C GLY A 29 5.81 9.45 -16.41
N ASP A 30 5.06 9.54 -15.30
CA ASP A 30 5.37 10.54 -14.25
C ASP A 30 6.46 10.09 -13.29
N CYS A 31 6.97 8.86 -13.45
CA CYS A 31 8.07 8.40 -12.63
C CYS A 31 9.32 9.23 -12.89
N HIS A 32 9.78 9.97 -11.88
CA HIS A 32 11.03 10.73 -11.97
C HIS A 32 12.24 9.85 -12.29
N TYR A 33 12.17 8.56 -11.95
CA TYR A 33 13.20 7.56 -12.20
C TYR A 33 12.76 6.54 -13.26
N ILE A 34 12.05 6.99 -14.29
CA ILE A 34 11.67 6.24 -15.49
C ILE A 34 10.58 5.20 -15.26
N ASP A 35 10.86 4.11 -14.56
CA ASP A 35 9.98 2.93 -14.48
C ASP A 35 9.86 2.33 -13.07
N GLY A 36 10.47 2.95 -12.06
CA GLY A 36 10.47 2.42 -10.69
C GLY A 36 9.06 2.28 -10.08
N ASN A 37 8.05 2.99 -10.58
CA ASN A 37 6.66 2.77 -10.18
C ASN A 37 6.05 1.51 -10.81
N ILE A 38 6.33 1.23 -12.08
CA ILE A 38 5.88 0.01 -12.79
C ILE A 38 6.45 -1.24 -12.09
N GLN A 39 7.76 -1.23 -11.79
CA GLN A 39 8.40 -2.33 -11.06
C GLN A 39 7.78 -2.54 -9.67
N CYS A 40 7.43 -1.45 -8.98
CA CYS A 40 6.74 -1.49 -7.69
C CYS A 40 5.32 -2.06 -7.81
N GLU A 41 4.58 -1.71 -8.86
CA GLU A 41 3.22 -2.22 -9.12
C GLU A 41 3.22 -3.74 -9.29
N GLU A 42 4.08 -4.25 -10.18
CA GLU A 42 4.24 -5.69 -10.41
C GLU A 42 4.64 -6.45 -9.15
N MET A 43 5.52 -5.86 -8.34
CA MET A 43 5.95 -6.45 -7.08
C MET A 43 4.79 -6.52 -6.08
N VAL A 44 4.02 -5.44 -5.92
CA VAL A 44 2.86 -5.39 -5.01
C VAL A 44 1.78 -6.37 -5.46
N GLU A 45 1.50 -6.47 -6.75
CA GLU A 45 0.59 -7.47 -7.34
C GLU A 45 0.98 -8.90 -6.95
N LYS A 46 2.26 -9.26 -7.11
CA LYS A 46 2.78 -10.60 -6.74
C LYS A 46 2.70 -10.83 -5.23
N LEU A 47 3.04 -9.82 -4.43
CA LEU A 47 3.03 -9.88 -2.97
C LEU A 47 1.59 -10.12 -2.45
N LYS A 48 0.61 -9.38 -2.99
CA LYS A 48 -0.81 -9.52 -2.64
C LYS A 48 -1.39 -10.90 -3.01
N LYS A 49 -1.03 -11.43 -4.17
CA LYS A 49 -1.59 -12.70 -4.68
C LYS A 49 -1.05 -13.94 -3.96
N LYS A 50 0.18 -13.87 -3.40
CA LYS A 50 0.87 -15.06 -2.88
C LYS A 50 1.45 -14.88 -1.49
N ALA A 51 2.42 -13.99 -1.34
CA ALA A 51 3.22 -13.92 -0.12
C ALA A 51 2.47 -13.35 1.10
N LEU A 52 1.54 -12.39 0.92
CA LEU A 52 0.69 -11.94 2.04
C LEU A 52 -0.27 -13.05 2.53
N PRO A 53 -1.04 -13.74 1.64
CA PRO A 53 -1.85 -14.87 2.06
C PRO A 53 -1.07 -15.99 2.74
N GLU A 54 0.10 -16.37 2.20
CA GLU A 54 0.97 -17.40 2.80
C GLU A 54 1.47 -17.01 4.21
N ALA A 55 1.65 -15.71 4.46
CA ALA A 55 2.01 -15.17 5.78
C ALA A 55 0.81 -14.94 6.72
N GLY A 56 -0.41 -15.33 6.32
CA GLY A 56 -1.63 -15.09 7.09
C GLY A 56 -2.04 -13.62 7.17
N ILE A 57 -1.56 -12.78 6.24
CA ILE A 57 -1.86 -11.35 6.18
C ILE A 57 -2.93 -11.14 5.10
N ASP A 58 -4.04 -10.51 5.48
CA ASP A 58 -5.06 -10.08 4.53
C ASP A 58 -4.47 -9.09 3.50
N PRO A 59 -4.50 -9.41 2.18
CA PRO A 59 -4.02 -8.51 1.13
C PRO A 59 -4.70 -7.14 1.10
N GLY A 60 -5.93 -7.04 1.62
CA GLY A 60 -6.67 -5.78 1.78
C GLY A 60 -6.01 -4.80 2.76
N ARG A 61 -5.03 -5.26 3.56
CA ARG A 61 -4.25 -4.42 4.48
C ARG A 61 -3.08 -3.70 3.82
N LEU A 62 -2.76 -4.01 2.57
CA LEU A 62 -1.75 -3.32 1.77
C LEU A 62 -2.41 -2.48 0.67
N ARG A 63 -2.17 -1.18 0.66
CA ARG A 63 -2.69 -0.25 -0.35
C ARG A 63 -1.55 0.37 -1.15
N LEU A 64 -1.72 0.41 -2.47
CA LEU A 64 -0.83 1.11 -3.40
C LEU A 64 -1.66 2.20 -4.08
N GLU A 65 -1.17 3.43 -4.04
CA GLU A 65 -1.84 4.59 -4.63
C GLU A 65 -0.87 5.45 -5.43
N TRP A 66 -1.39 5.99 -6.53
CA TRP A 66 -0.67 6.90 -7.41
C TRP A 66 -1.16 8.32 -7.18
N ILE A 67 -0.29 9.17 -6.66
CA ILE A 67 -0.61 10.51 -6.19
C ILE A 67 0.55 11.43 -6.57
N SER A 68 0.27 12.40 -7.44
CA SER A 68 1.23 13.44 -7.82
C SER A 68 1.43 14.46 -6.69
N SER A 69 2.45 15.31 -6.84
CA SER A 69 2.77 16.37 -5.89
C SER A 69 1.68 17.45 -5.78
N ALA A 70 0.81 17.58 -6.78
CA ALA A 70 -0.28 18.56 -6.79
C ALA A 70 -1.61 18.00 -6.23
N GLU A 71 -1.70 16.69 -5.97
CA GLU A 71 -2.95 16.00 -5.62
C GLU A 71 -3.17 15.88 -4.11
N GLY A 72 -2.98 16.98 -3.38
CA GLY A 72 -3.16 17.00 -1.92
C GLY A 72 -4.55 16.55 -1.47
N ALA A 73 -5.60 16.93 -2.20
CA ALA A 73 -6.98 16.50 -1.90
C ALA A 73 -7.18 14.98 -2.11
N VAL A 74 -6.50 14.38 -3.09
CA VAL A 74 -6.54 12.92 -3.32
C VAL A 74 -5.83 12.21 -2.18
N PHE A 75 -4.65 12.68 -1.78
CA PHE A 75 -3.94 12.14 -0.62
C PHE A 75 -4.80 12.19 0.66
N GLN A 76 -5.44 13.32 0.93
CA GLN A 76 -6.35 13.47 2.07
C GLN A 76 -7.48 12.43 2.03
N LYS A 77 -8.09 12.22 0.86
CA LYS A 77 -9.15 11.23 0.66
C LYS A 77 -8.65 9.81 0.93
N VAL A 78 -7.51 9.41 0.37
CA VAL A 78 -6.90 8.08 0.57
C VAL A 78 -6.65 7.81 2.05
N VAL A 79 -6.06 8.77 2.77
CA VAL A 79 -5.78 8.61 4.21
C VAL A 79 -7.07 8.47 5.01
N LYS A 80 -8.12 9.25 4.69
CA LYS A 80 -9.42 9.15 5.35
C LYS A 80 -10.08 7.79 5.13
N GLU A 81 -10.06 7.28 3.91
CA GLU A 81 -10.59 5.94 3.59
C GLU A 81 -9.85 4.83 4.36
N MET A 82 -8.53 4.96 4.52
CA MET A 82 -7.75 4.01 5.31
C MET A 82 -8.06 4.10 6.82
N ASP A 83 -8.31 5.28 7.35
CA ASP A 83 -8.76 5.46 8.74
C ASP A 83 -10.14 4.82 8.96
N GLU A 84 -11.07 5.02 8.02
CA GLU A 84 -12.39 4.38 8.04
C GLU A 84 -12.29 2.85 7.97
N GLN A 85 -11.42 2.32 7.11
CA GLN A 85 -11.11 0.89 7.04
C GLN A 85 -10.59 0.37 8.39
N LEU A 86 -9.62 1.07 9.00
CA LEU A 86 -9.05 0.70 10.29
C LEU A 86 -10.11 0.69 11.40
N ALA A 87 -10.98 1.70 11.42
CA ALA A 87 -12.07 1.81 12.39
C ALA A 87 -13.05 0.63 12.26
N LYS A 88 -13.37 0.20 11.04
CA LYS A 88 -14.23 -0.96 10.77
C LYS A 88 -13.59 -2.25 11.26
N MET A 89 -12.33 -2.51 10.92
CA MET A 89 -11.59 -3.69 11.36
C MET A 89 -11.52 -3.80 12.89
N LYS A 90 -11.30 -2.68 13.60
CA LYS A 90 -11.28 -2.65 15.06
C LYS A 90 -12.63 -2.99 15.69
N LYS A 91 -13.75 -2.66 15.04
CA LYS A 91 -15.10 -3.01 15.51
C LYS A 91 -15.36 -4.50 15.34
N GLU A 92 -15.00 -5.05 14.18
CA GLU A 92 -15.15 -6.48 13.88
C GLU A 92 -14.32 -7.38 14.82
N GLN A 93 -13.13 -6.93 15.22
CA GLN A 93 -12.28 -7.64 16.19
C GLN A 93 -12.79 -7.59 17.64
N ARG A 94 -13.73 -6.69 17.95
CA ARG A 94 -14.30 -6.50 19.30
C ARG A 94 -15.68 -7.13 19.46
N ALA A 95 -16.31 -7.53 18.37
CA ALA A 95 -17.61 -8.22 18.33
C ALA A 95 -17.40 -9.73 18.45
#